data_AF-A0A7X0H8I4-F1
#
_entry.id   AF-A0A7X0H8I4-F1
#
_cell.length_a   1.000
_cell.length_b   1.000
_cell.length_c   1.000
_cell.angle_alpha   90.00
_cell.angle_beta   90.00
_cell.angle_gamma   90.00
#
_symmetry.space_group_name_H-M   'P 1'
#
loop_
_entity.id
_entity.type
_entity.pdbx_description
1 polymer ?
#
loop_
_entity_poly.entity_id
_entity_poly.type
_entity_poly.pdbx_seq_one_letter_code
_entity_poly.pdbx_strand_id
1 'polypeptide(L)'
;MHHGVRLESIRPLVRYVDRDQAVIDAHFTTLPAVTGSISQPPGGAVDVQIEIDGSDGFHDEGSARVQLTDHSGSVRFEIVRPQRWWPAGMGEQALYTLSVTVQEPGLGYAEQSVTFGLTSVRRDRVLGEEFDESLLVNGRICDFDSVVVIDRTDANQLLPATGESLLLVRDHFGPELLYDAADRAGILLVQCVPIDPEAQVESSVAAQVSRLSSHPSLAGYFVGHLGALSDRVAEALRQIDPTRMVFRRFPLAEVA
;
A
#
# COMPACT_ATOMS: atom_id res chain seq x y z
N MET A 1 21.53 25.91 0.47
CA MET A 1 20.98 24.85 -0.41
C MET A 1 21.46 23.53 0.16
N HIS A 2 20.55 22.65 0.56
CA HIS A 2 20.92 21.35 1.12
C HIS A 2 21.36 20.44 -0.02
N HIS A 3 22.67 20.18 -0.10
CA HIS A 3 23.23 19.13 -0.94
C HIS A 3 23.25 17.86 -0.08
N GLY A 4 22.33 16.94 -0.34
CA GLY A 4 22.33 15.65 0.32
C GLY A 4 21.35 14.67 -0.29
N VAL A 5 21.48 13.40 0.11
CA VAL A 5 20.52 12.35 -0.21
C VAL A 5 19.10 12.82 0.14
N ARG A 6 18.12 12.48 -0.70
CA ARG A 6 16.71 12.76 -0.43
C ARG A 6 15.90 11.50 -0.65
N LEU A 7 15.06 11.15 0.30
CA LEU A 7 14.03 10.14 0.10
C LEU A 7 12.89 10.74 -0.73
N GLU A 8 12.42 9.96 -1.70
CA GLU A 8 11.27 10.29 -2.53
C GLU A 8 10.03 9.52 -2.07
N SER A 9 10.18 8.23 -1.79
CA SER A 9 9.08 7.38 -1.34
C SER A 9 9.54 6.29 -0.40
N ILE A 10 8.63 5.86 0.48
CA ILE A 10 8.75 4.66 1.32
C ILE A 10 7.48 3.84 1.13
N ARG A 11 7.64 2.53 0.95
CA ARG A 11 6.55 1.58 0.69
C ARG A 11 6.73 0.32 1.54
N PRO A 12 6.09 0.25 2.71
CA PRO A 12 6.07 -0.98 3.51
C PRO A 12 5.10 -1.99 2.88
N LEU A 13 5.65 -3.09 2.38
CA LEU A 13 4.86 -4.17 1.79
C LEU A 13 4.76 -5.34 2.77
N VAL A 14 3.55 -5.57 3.31
CA VAL A 14 3.28 -6.70 4.20
C VAL A 14 3.26 -7.99 3.39
N ARG A 15 4.35 -8.76 3.45
CA ARG A 15 4.51 -10.02 2.70
C ARG A 15 3.75 -11.16 3.35
N TYR A 16 3.69 -11.15 4.68
CA TYR A 16 3.03 -12.15 5.49
C TYR A 16 2.62 -11.54 6.82
N VAL A 17 1.48 -11.97 7.36
CA VAL A 17 1.08 -11.64 8.72
C VAL A 17 0.12 -12.69 9.28
N ASP A 18 0.38 -13.13 10.51
CA ASP A 18 -0.52 -13.92 11.32
C ASP A 18 -0.53 -13.43 12.79
N ARG A 19 -0.82 -14.32 13.74
CA ARG A 19 -0.84 -13.98 15.18
C ARG A 19 0.55 -13.90 15.80
N ASP A 20 1.51 -14.62 15.24
CA ASP A 20 2.82 -14.87 15.83
C ASP A 20 3.91 -14.05 15.15
N GLN A 21 3.76 -13.73 13.86
CA GLN A 21 4.74 -12.96 13.10
C GLN A 21 4.13 -12.14 11.96
N ALA A 22 4.79 -11.03 11.63
CA ALA A 22 4.63 -10.32 10.36
C ALA A 22 6.00 -10.20 9.66
N VAL A 23 6.01 -10.30 8.33
CA VAL A 23 7.19 -10.06 7.49
C VAL A 23 6.89 -8.89 6.56
N ILE A 24 7.74 -7.87 6.60
CA ILE A 24 7.56 -6.64 5.85
C ILE A 24 8.80 -6.39 4.99
N ASP A 25 8.59 -6.03 3.72
CA ASP A 25 9.61 -5.49 2.85
C ASP A 25 9.39 -3.98 2.72
N ALA A 26 10.26 -3.17 3.34
CA ALA A 26 10.25 -1.72 3.19
C ALA A 26 11.08 -1.32 1.98
N HIS A 27 10.40 -0.98 0.88
CA HIS A 27 11.02 -0.42 -0.30
C HIS A 27 11.14 1.10 -0.15
N PHE A 28 12.23 1.67 -0.65
CA PHE A 28 12.41 3.12 -0.69
C PHE A 28 13.10 3.56 -1.99
N THR A 29 12.79 4.78 -2.43
CA THR A 29 13.47 5.43 -3.56
C THR A 29 14.14 6.72 -3.11
N THR A 30 15.28 7.02 -3.71
CA THR A 30 16.04 8.25 -3.47
C THR A 30 16.00 9.14 -4.70
N LEU A 31 16.04 10.45 -4.51
CA LEU A 31 16.28 11.38 -5.61
C LEU A 31 17.79 11.49 -5.86
N PRO A 32 18.22 11.62 -7.13
CA PRO A 32 19.60 11.97 -7.44
C PRO A 32 20.02 13.24 -6.72
N ALA A 33 21.22 13.25 -6.13
CA ALA A 33 21.78 14.45 -5.54
C ALA A 33 21.93 15.53 -6.62
N VAL A 34 21.27 16.68 -6.44
CA VAL A 34 21.44 17.84 -7.32
C VAL A 34 22.80 18.46 -7.00
N THR A 35 23.85 17.97 -7.66
CA THR A 35 25.22 18.47 -7.49
C THR A 35 25.75 18.89 -8.85
N GLY A 36 26.16 20.17 -8.96
CA GLY A 36 26.65 20.78 -10.19
C GLY A 36 27.99 20.29 -10.71
N SER A 37 28.52 19.15 -10.25
CA SER A 37 29.68 18.49 -10.86
C SER A 37 29.86 17.10 -10.26
N ILE A 38 30.26 16.17 -11.13
CA ILE A 38 30.59 14.75 -10.91
C ILE A 38 29.35 13.84 -10.82
N SER A 39 29.02 13.25 -11.96
CA SER A 39 28.17 12.07 -12.07
C SER A 39 28.78 10.93 -11.24
N GLN A 40 28.34 10.75 -10.00
CA GLN A 40 28.45 9.43 -9.38
C GLN A 40 27.58 8.47 -10.21
N PRO A 41 28.09 7.27 -10.55
CA PRO A 41 27.26 6.28 -11.19
C PRO A 41 26.05 5.97 -10.28
N PRO A 42 24.84 5.79 -10.83
CA PRO A 42 23.72 5.29 -10.05
C PRO A 42 24.11 3.93 -9.45
N GLY A 43 24.05 3.80 -8.12
CA GLY A 43 24.28 2.53 -7.42
C GLY A 43 25.42 2.52 -6.40
N GLY A 44 25.34 3.38 -5.39
CA GLY A 44 26.18 3.29 -4.19
C GLY A 44 25.53 2.46 -3.08
N ALA A 45 26.35 1.88 -2.21
CA ALA A 45 25.88 1.28 -0.97
C ALA A 45 25.55 2.39 0.04
N VAL A 46 24.35 2.40 0.58
CA VAL A 46 23.89 3.31 1.63
C VAL A 46 23.68 2.56 2.94
N ASP A 47 23.86 3.25 4.06
CA ASP A 47 23.48 2.72 5.36
C ASP A 47 22.03 3.15 5.64
N VAL A 48 21.17 2.20 6.00
CA VAL A 48 19.75 2.42 6.23
C VAL A 48 19.41 2.03 7.66
N GLN A 49 18.78 2.93 8.39
CA GLN A 49 18.16 2.68 9.69
C GLN A 49 16.65 2.66 9.52
N ILE A 50 15.99 1.70 10.16
CA ILE A 50 14.55 1.60 10.24
C ILE A 50 14.12 1.67 11.70
N GLU A 51 13.06 2.40 11.98
CA GLU A 51 12.41 2.46 13.28
C GLU A 51 10.91 2.23 13.08
N ILE A 52 10.32 1.42 13.96
CA ILE A 52 8.92 1.02 13.88
C ILE A 52 8.27 1.28 15.23
N ASP A 53 7.29 2.18 15.24
CA ASP A 53 6.54 2.52 16.44
C ASP A 53 5.06 2.11 16.28
N GLY A 54 4.52 1.42 17.28
CA GLY A 54 3.10 1.11 17.40
C GLY A 54 2.40 2.03 18.37
N SER A 55 1.10 2.28 18.14
CA SER A 55 0.29 3.13 19.03
C SER A 55 0.15 2.61 20.47
N ASP A 56 0.46 1.33 20.70
CA ASP A 56 0.47 0.65 22.00
C ASP A 56 1.81 0.79 22.75
N GLY A 57 2.76 1.54 22.21
CA GLY A 57 4.12 1.66 22.74
C GLY A 57 5.06 0.56 22.27
N PHE A 58 4.66 -0.27 21.29
CA PHE A 58 5.60 -1.11 20.56
C PHE A 58 6.69 -0.23 19.92
N HIS A 59 7.94 -0.66 20.03
CA HIS A 59 9.09 -0.03 19.38
C HIS A 59 10.07 -1.13 18.95
N ASP A 60 10.56 -1.03 17.72
CA ASP A 60 11.64 -1.87 17.19
C ASP A 60 12.51 -1.06 16.24
N GLU A 61 13.79 -1.41 16.16
CA GLU A 61 14.78 -0.71 15.35
C GLU A 61 15.70 -1.69 14.64
N GLY A 62 16.19 -1.30 13.46
CA GLY A 62 17.08 -2.11 12.66
C GLY A 62 18.00 -1.27 11.80
N SER A 63 19.12 -1.86 11.38
CA SER A 63 20.01 -1.22 10.40
C SER A 63 20.52 -2.22 9.38
N ALA A 64 20.72 -1.76 8.15
CA ALA A 64 21.22 -2.55 7.05
C ALA A 64 22.04 -1.70 6.09
N ARG A 65 23.06 -2.29 5.49
CA ARG A 65 23.77 -1.69 4.36
C ARG A 65 23.14 -2.17 3.06
N VAL A 66 22.55 -1.26 2.30
CA VAL A 66 21.73 -1.56 1.11
C VAL A 66 22.44 -1.09 -0.14
N GLN A 67 22.55 -1.98 -1.13
CA GLN A 67 23.00 -1.58 -2.47
C GLN A 67 21.83 -1.00 -3.25
N LEU A 68 21.98 0.25 -3.71
CA LEU A 68 20.96 0.87 -4.55
C LEU A 68 21.05 0.35 -5.98
N THR A 69 19.90 0.06 -6.57
CA THR A 69 19.76 -0.20 -8.01
C THR A 69 18.76 0.81 -8.54
N ASP A 70 19.15 1.63 -9.52
CA ASP A 70 18.32 2.72 -10.07
C ASP A 70 17.68 3.58 -8.96
N HIS A 71 18.51 4.02 -8.02
CA HIS A 71 18.12 4.84 -6.85
C HIS A 71 17.12 4.19 -5.89
N SER A 72 16.88 2.88 -6.03
CA SER A 72 15.93 2.12 -5.24
C SER A 72 16.65 1.11 -4.32
N GLY A 73 16.11 0.92 -3.12
CA GLY A 73 16.59 -0.06 -2.16
C GLY A 73 15.43 -0.70 -1.39
N SER A 74 15.73 -1.77 -0.65
CA SER A 74 14.77 -2.37 0.28
C SER A 74 15.46 -2.96 1.51
N VAL A 75 14.72 -2.95 2.62
CA VAL A 75 15.09 -3.63 3.87
C VAL A 75 13.93 -4.55 4.27
N ARG A 76 14.25 -5.80 4.60
CA ARG A 76 13.28 -6.75 5.17
C ARG A 76 13.41 -6.77 6.69
N PHE A 77 12.29 -6.76 7.38
CA PHE A 77 12.21 -6.95 8.83
C PHE A 77 11.00 -7.78 9.24
N GLU A 78 11.02 -8.25 10.48
CA GLU A 78 9.99 -9.10 11.07
C GLU A 78 9.48 -8.51 12.37
N ILE A 79 8.18 -8.60 12.62
CA ILE A 79 7.56 -8.18 13.88
C ILE A 79 7.00 -9.42 14.58
N VAL A 80 7.46 -9.71 15.78
CA VAL A 80 6.98 -10.85 16.60
C VAL A 80 5.71 -10.45 17.35
N ARG A 81 4.69 -11.31 17.31
CA ARG A 81 3.35 -11.08 17.89
C ARG A 81 2.75 -9.75 17.44
N PRO A 82 2.58 -9.54 16.13
CA PRO A 82 2.13 -8.26 15.59
C PRO A 82 0.69 -7.94 16.03
N GLN A 83 0.43 -6.65 16.27
CA GLN A 83 -0.94 -6.15 16.31
C GLN A 83 -1.44 -5.98 14.88
N ARG A 84 -2.43 -6.76 14.49
CA ARG A 84 -2.98 -6.71 13.14
C ARG A 84 -4.02 -5.61 13.01
N TRP A 85 -4.04 -4.95 11.86
CA TRP A 85 -5.14 -4.09 11.47
C TRP A 85 -6.34 -4.94 11.06
N TRP A 86 -7.53 -4.56 11.52
CA TRP A 86 -8.79 -5.21 11.19
C TRP A 86 -9.83 -4.21 10.67
N PRO A 87 -10.72 -4.64 9.77
CA PRO A 87 -11.94 -3.92 9.50
C PRO A 87 -12.77 -3.73 10.77
N ALA A 88 -13.61 -2.70 10.78
CA ALA A 88 -14.51 -2.42 11.88
C ALA A 88 -15.38 -3.63 12.21
N GLY A 89 -15.60 -3.88 13.50
CA GLY A 89 -16.33 -5.07 13.97
C GLY A 89 -15.54 -6.38 13.97
N MET A 90 -14.35 -6.44 13.35
CA MET A 90 -13.52 -7.65 13.32
C MET A 90 -12.35 -7.65 14.31
N GLY A 91 -11.95 -6.47 14.80
CA GLY A 91 -10.85 -6.25 15.73
C GLY A 91 -10.42 -4.78 15.75
N GLU A 92 -9.25 -4.52 16.31
CA GLU A 92 -8.65 -3.19 16.39
C GLU A 92 -8.02 -2.74 15.05
N GLN A 93 -8.05 -1.45 14.79
CA GLN A 93 -7.42 -0.81 13.62
C GLN A 93 -5.96 -0.45 13.95
N ALA A 94 -5.15 -1.42 14.37
CA ALA A 94 -3.77 -1.18 14.78
C ALA A 94 -2.94 -0.58 13.62
N LEU A 95 -2.30 0.55 13.89
CA LEU A 95 -1.41 1.27 12.96
C LEU A 95 -0.02 1.44 13.56
N TYR A 96 0.98 1.35 12.69
CA TYR A 96 2.38 1.55 12.98
C TYR A 96 2.91 2.75 12.18
N THR A 97 3.94 3.39 12.70
CA THR A 97 4.77 4.34 11.94
C THR A 97 6.10 3.66 11.62
N LEU A 98 6.45 3.61 10.33
CA LEU A 98 7.77 3.22 9.87
C LEU A 98 8.55 4.49 9.54
N SER A 99 9.65 4.73 10.23
CA SER A 99 10.64 5.75 9.88
C SER A 99 11.83 5.09 9.19
N VAL A 100 12.24 5.63 8.05
CA VAL A 100 13.43 5.17 7.30
C VAL A 100 14.41 6.32 7.23
N THR A 101 15.60 6.09 7.75
CA THR A 101 16.74 7.01 7.64
C THR A 101 17.78 6.42 6.71
N VAL A 102 18.06 7.09 5.60
CA VAL A 102 19.11 6.72 4.64
C VAL A 102 20.29 7.64 4.84
N GLN A 103 21.46 7.07 5.12
CA GLN A 103 22.72 7.76 5.23
C GLN A 103 23.65 7.36 4.08
N GLU A 104 24.11 8.36 3.34
CA GLU A 104 25.08 8.18 2.27
C GLU A 104 26.43 8.80 2.67
N PRO A 105 27.52 8.00 2.70
CA PRO A 105 28.84 8.49 3.11
C PRO A 105 29.28 9.72 2.31
N GLY A 106 29.50 10.84 3.01
CA GLY A 106 29.94 12.10 2.39
C GLY A 106 28.84 12.96 1.77
N LEU A 107 27.60 12.45 1.68
CA LEU A 107 26.44 13.19 1.14
C LEU A 107 25.39 13.52 2.21
N GLY A 108 25.44 12.90 3.39
CA GLY A 108 24.57 13.23 4.53
C GLY A 108 23.51 12.16 4.78
N TYR A 109 22.39 12.55 5.40
CA TYR A 109 21.26 11.66 5.68
C TYR A 109 19.93 12.29 5.27
N ALA A 110 18.95 11.44 5.02
CA ALA A 110 17.55 11.78 4.84
C ALA A 110 16.68 10.85 5.67
N GLU A 111 15.60 11.39 6.21
CA GLU A 111 14.62 10.66 7.00
C GLU A 111 13.23 10.95 6.46
N GLN A 112 12.40 9.92 6.40
CA GLN A 112 10.98 10.04 6.10
C GLN A 112 10.21 8.94 6.84
N SER A 113 8.97 9.23 7.20
CA SER A 113 8.10 8.28 7.88
C SER A 113 6.80 8.07 7.13
N VAL A 114 6.21 6.88 7.30
CA VAL A 114 4.91 6.51 6.73
C VAL A 114 4.11 5.71 7.76
N THR A 115 2.80 5.95 7.83
CA THR A 115 1.88 5.13 8.63
C THR A 115 1.44 3.93 7.81
N PHE A 116 1.39 2.75 8.43
CA PHE A 116 0.92 1.53 7.79
C PHE A 116 0.25 0.59 8.80
N GLY A 117 -0.47 -0.40 8.31
CA GLY A 117 -1.10 -1.44 9.14
C GLY A 117 -0.75 -2.84 8.65
N LEU A 118 -0.70 -3.78 9.58
CA LEU A 118 -0.39 -5.17 9.31
C LEU A 118 -1.68 -5.94 8.99
N THR A 119 -1.95 -6.18 7.71
CA THR A 119 -3.15 -6.88 7.25
C THR A 119 -2.86 -7.77 6.06
N SER A 120 -3.66 -8.82 5.90
CA SER A 120 -3.67 -9.66 4.69
C SER A 120 -5.08 -9.75 4.15
N VAL A 121 -5.27 -9.39 2.88
CA VAL A 121 -6.55 -9.46 2.18
C VAL A 121 -6.45 -10.45 1.03
N ARG A 122 -7.40 -11.40 0.95
CA ARG A 122 -7.39 -12.51 -0.02
C ARG A 122 -8.81 -12.82 -0.49
N ARG A 123 -8.95 -13.56 -1.58
CA ARG A 123 -10.20 -14.25 -1.94
C ARG A 123 -9.99 -15.75 -1.91
N ASP A 124 -10.98 -16.48 -1.40
CA ASP A 124 -10.95 -17.93 -1.33
C ASP A 124 -12.37 -18.51 -1.24
N ARG A 125 -12.57 -19.77 -1.66
CA ARG A 125 -13.85 -20.49 -1.63
C ARG A 125 -14.02 -21.26 -0.33
N VAL A 126 -13.96 -20.56 0.80
CA VAL A 126 -14.03 -21.18 2.13
C VAL A 126 -15.40 -21.78 2.47
N LEU A 127 -16.46 -21.38 1.76
CA LEU A 127 -17.81 -21.90 1.93
C LEU A 127 -18.10 -23.14 1.05
N GLY A 128 -17.16 -23.55 0.19
CA GLY A 128 -17.29 -24.66 -0.75
C GLY A 128 -17.29 -24.21 -2.22
N GLU A 129 -17.03 -25.15 -3.13
CA GLU A 129 -16.87 -24.89 -4.58
C GLU A 129 -18.12 -24.32 -5.27
N GLU A 130 -19.27 -24.45 -4.61
CA GLU A 130 -20.59 -24.10 -5.14
C GLU A 130 -20.97 -22.64 -4.82
N PHE A 131 -20.18 -21.97 -3.98
CA PHE A 131 -20.36 -20.58 -3.60
C PHE A 131 -19.29 -19.69 -4.26
N ASP A 132 -19.62 -18.40 -4.39
CA ASP A 132 -18.66 -17.40 -4.82
C ASP A 132 -17.51 -17.24 -3.82
N GLU A 133 -16.37 -16.77 -4.30
CA GLU A 133 -15.21 -16.48 -3.45
C GLU A 133 -15.55 -15.44 -2.39
N SER A 134 -15.24 -15.76 -1.13
CA SER A 134 -15.37 -14.83 -0.02
C SER A 134 -14.13 -13.93 0.08
N LEU A 135 -14.33 -12.66 0.46
CA LEU A 135 -13.22 -11.81 0.85
C LEU A 135 -12.76 -12.21 2.25
N LEU A 136 -11.47 -12.51 2.38
CA LEU A 136 -10.85 -12.84 3.66
C LEU A 136 -9.94 -11.71 4.10
N VAL A 137 -10.10 -11.27 5.35
CA VAL A 137 -9.13 -10.39 6.03
C VAL A 137 -8.50 -11.14 7.18
N ASN A 138 -7.18 -11.25 7.16
CA ASN A 138 -6.38 -11.99 8.13
C ASN A 138 -6.88 -13.44 8.34
N GLY A 139 -7.39 -14.05 7.26
CA GLY A 139 -7.91 -15.42 7.23
C GLY A 139 -9.36 -15.59 7.73
N ARG A 140 -10.08 -14.50 8.03
CA ARG A 140 -11.50 -14.53 8.41
C ARG A 140 -12.35 -13.94 7.30
N ILE A 141 -13.52 -14.54 7.05
CA ILE A 141 -14.52 -13.98 6.13
C ILE A 141 -14.87 -12.56 6.61
N CYS A 142 -14.80 -11.62 5.68
CA CYS A 142 -15.18 -10.23 5.86
C CYS A 142 -16.39 -9.96 4.98
N ASP A 143 -17.56 -9.89 5.60
CA ASP A 143 -18.80 -9.49 4.97
C ASP A 143 -18.98 -7.97 5.09
N PHE A 144 -19.72 -7.39 4.16
CA PHE A 144 -20.12 -5.98 4.17
C PHE A 144 -21.58 -5.90 3.72
N ASP A 145 -22.33 -4.96 4.29
CA ASP A 145 -23.76 -4.78 4.05
C ASP A 145 -24.03 -3.89 2.83
N SER A 146 -23.04 -3.09 2.43
CA SER A 146 -23.19 -2.16 1.32
C SER A 146 -21.88 -1.85 0.61
N VAL A 147 -22.01 -1.40 -0.64
CA VAL A 147 -20.92 -0.79 -1.41
C VAL A 147 -21.23 0.68 -1.62
N VAL A 148 -20.31 1.54 -1.22
CA VAL A 148 -20.41 2.97 -1.47
C VAL A 148 -19.42 3.33 -2.57
N VAL A 149 -19.94 3.71 -3.74
CA VAL A 149 -19.13 4.16 -4.87
C VAL A 149 -18.72 5.61 -4.63
N ILE A 150 -17.42 5.89 -4.81
CA ILE A 150 -16.81 7.20 -4.61
C ILE A 150 -16.33 7.72 -5.95
N ASP A 151 -17.01 8.73 -6.48
CA ASP A 151 -16.60 9.46 -7.67
C ASP A 151 -15.83 10.74 -7.28
N ARG A 152 -15.20 11.40 -8.26
CA ARG A 152 -14.38 12.60 -8.02
C ARG A 152 -15.14 13.72 -7.29
N THR A 153 -16.46 13.79 -7.48
CA THR A 153 -17.34 14.80 -6.88
C THR A 153 -17.56 14.60 -5.38
N ASP A 154 -17.23 13.41 -4.86
CA ASP A 154 -17.55 12.99 -3.50
C ASP A 154 -16.36 13.19 -2.54
N ALA A 155 -15.19 13.54 -3.06
CA ALA A 155 -13.92 13.60 -2.32
C ALA A 155 -13.94 14.52 -1.07
N ASN A 156 -14.88 15.47 -1.00
CA ASN A 156 -15.03 16.40 0.13
C ASN A 156 -16.38 16.26 0.86
N GLN A 157 -17.14 15.20 0.59
CA GLN A 157 -18.47 14.99 1.17
C GLN A 157 -18.42 14.01 2.35
N LEU A 158 -19.39 14.15 3.27
CA LEU A 158 -19.66 13.09 4.23
C LEU A 158 -20.30 11.93 3.49
N LEU A 159 -19.58 10.81 3.46
CA LEU A 159 -20.04 9.59 2.81
C LEU A 159 -20.99 8.83 3.74
N PRO A 160 -22.06 8.19 3.24
CA PRO A 160 -22.94 7.35 4.03
C PRO A 160 -22.29 5.99 4.37
N ALA A 161 -20.99 5.98 4.65
CA ALA A 161 -20.21 4.79 4.92
C ALA A 161 -20.17 4.48 6.42
N THR A 162 -20.36 3.21 6.73
CA THR A 162 -20.21 2.64 8.07
C THR A 162 -19.05 1.64 8.08
N GLY A 163 -18.72 1.12 9.25
CA GLY A 163 -17.74 0.02 9.37
C GLY A 163 -18.09 -1.24 8.57
N GLU A 164 -19.35 -1.42 8.20
CA GLU A 164 -19.87 -2.53 7.40
C GLU A 164 -19.96 -2.18 5.91
N SER A 165 -19.39 -1.04 5.49
CA SER A 165 -19.35 -0.62 4.10
C SER A 165 -18.04 -1.02 3.43
N LEU A 166 -18.10 -1.34 2.14
CA LEU A 166 -16.94 -1.37 1.25
C LEU A 166 -16.96 -0.12 0.37
N LEU A 167 -15.86 0.65 0.36
CA LEU A 167 -15.74 1.78 -0.57
C LEU A 167 -15.18 1.32 -1.91
N LEU A 168 -15.75 1.82 -3.00
CA LEU A 168 -15.24 1.60 -4.35
C LEU A 168 -14.89 2.96 -4.98
N VAL A 169 -13.59 3.29 -5.03
CA VAL A 169 -13.13 4.55 -5.64
C VAL A 169 -13.05 4.36 -7.15
N ARG A 170 -13.88 5.07 -7.90
CA ARG A 170 -14.07 4.90 -9.35
C ARG A 170 -13.53 6.08 -10.16
N ASP A 171 -12.98 5.82 -11.34
CA ASP A 171 -12.55 6.82 -12.35
C ASP A 171 -11.47 7.83 -11.92
N HIS A 172 -10.86 7.63 -10.75
CA HIS A 172 -9.74 8.41 -10.22
C HIS A 172 -9.07 7.70 -9.05
N PHE A 173 -7.85 8.14 -8.72
CA PHE A 173 -7.25 7.83 -7.42
C PHE A 173 -7.76 8.83 -6.39
N GLY A 174 -8.24 8.32 -5.25
CA GLY A 174 -8.74 9.16 -4.17
C GLY A 174 -7.63 10.02 -3.53
N PRO A 175 -8.00 11.08 -2.79
CA PRO A 175 -7.04 11.85 -2.01
C PRO A 175 -6.50 11.04 -0.82
N GLU A 176 -5.29 11.34 -0.33
CA GLU A 176 -4.67 10.67 0.82
C GLU A 176 -5.61 10.58 2.04
N LEU A 177 -6.26 11.70 2.35
CA LEU A 177 -7.16 11.83 3.51
C LEU A 177 -8.30 10.80 3.51
N LEU A 178 -8.76 10.35 2.34
CA LEU A 178 -9.79 9.31 2.24
C LEU A 178 -9.27 7.98 2.79
N TYR A 179 -8.06 7.59 2.43
CA TYR A 179 -7.46 6.32 2.87
C TYR A 179 -7.02 6.42 4.33
N ASP A 180 -6.45 7.55 4.76
CA ASP A 180 -6.14 7.78 6.18
C ASP A 180 -7.39 7.67 7.07
N ALA A 181 -8.51 8.23 6.61
CA ALA A 181 -9.78 8.15 7.33
C ALA A 181 -10.29 6.70 7.37
N ALA A 182 -10.22 5.98 6.25
CA ALA A 182 -10.65 4.60 6.15
C ALA A 182 -9.77 3.64 6.97
N ASP A 183 -8.46 3.85 7.00
CA ASP A 183 -7.51 3.13 7.84
C ASP A 183 -7.88 3.26 9.32
N ARG A 184 -8.17 4.48 9.79
CA ARG A 184 -8.56 4.71 11.18
C ARG A 184 -9.96 4.19 11.50
N ALA A 185 -10.88 4.26 10.54
CA ALA A 185 -12.26 3.84 10.73
C ALA A 185 -12.46 2.32 10.56
N GLY A 186 -11.48 1.59 10.02
CA GLY A 186 -11.62 0.16 9.74
C GLY A 186 -12.50 -0.12 8.52
N ILE A 187 -12.57 0.78 7.55
CA ILE A 187 -13.40 0.63 6.35
C ILE A 187 -12.52 0.18 5.20
N LEU A 188 -12.89 -0.89 4.50
CA LEU A 188 -12.12 -1.37 3.34
C LEU A 188 -12.40 -0.54 2.09
N LEU A 189 -11.40 -0.38 1.23
CA LEU A 189 -11.55 0.22 -0.10
C LEU A 189 -11.03 -0.69 -1.21
N VAL A 190 -11.64 -0.54 -2.38
CA VAL A 190 -11.12 -1.03 -3.65
C VAL A 190 -10.89 0.16 -4.58
N GLN A 191 -9.68 0.25 -5.12
CA GLN A 191 -9.30 1.32 -6.04
C GLN A 191 -9.48 0.87 -7.49
N CYS A 192 -10.45 1.43 -8.21
CA CYS A 192 -10.54 1.24 -9.66
C CYS A 192 -9.41 1.99 -10.35
N VAL A 193 -8.54 1.29 -11.06
CA VAL A 193 -7.45 1.94 -11.79
C VAL A 193 -8.04 2.64 -13.02
N PRO A 194 -7.86 3.96 -13.17
CA PRO A 194 -8.32 4.66 -14.36
C PRO A 194 -7.51 4.17 -15.56
N ILE A 195 -8.17 3.47 -16.49
CA ILE A 195 -7.55 2.98 -17.72
C ILE A 195 -7.80 4.01 -18.82
N ASP A 196 -6.77 4.79 -19.17
CA ASP A 196 -6.82 5.69 -20.32
C ASP A 196 -6.71 4.88 -21.63
N PRO A 197 -7.63 5.05 -22.59
CA PRO A 197 -7.53 4.41 -23.91
C PRO A 197 -6.24 4.76 -24.68
N GLU A 198 -5.56 5.86 -24.39
CA GLU A 198 -4.35 6.33 -25.08
C GLU A 198 -3.02 5.86 -24.45
N ALA A 199 -3.07 5.01 -23.42
CA ALA A 199 -1.94 4.23 -22.88
C ALA A 199 -0.72 4.98 -22.29
N GLN A 200 -0.75 6.30 -22.07
CA GLN A 200 0.32 7.05 -21.38
C GLN A 200 0.33 6.89 -19.83
N VAL A 201 -0.23 5.80 -19.31
CA VAL A 201 -0.76 5.69 -17.94
C VAL A 201 0.22 5.08 -16.93
N GLU A 202 1.27 4.39 -17.39
CA GLU A 202 2.05 3.50 -16.52
C GLU A 202 2.84 4.25 -15.44
N SER A 203 3.45 5.41 -15.75
CA SER A 203 4.23 6.17 -14.77
C SER A 203 3.36 6.88 -13.74
N SER A 204 2.18 7.38 -14.14
CA SER A 204 1.23 8.01 -13.21
C SER A 204 0.59 6.95 -12.30
N VAL A 205 0.27 5.76 -12.81
CA VAL A 205 -0.26 4.65 -11.98
C VAL A 205 0.79 4.14 -11.01
N ALA A 206 2.05 3.96 -11.42
CA ALA A 206 3.10 3.50 -10.51
C ALA A 206 3.28 4.44 -9.32
N ALA A 207 3.27 5.75 -9.55
CA ALA A 207 3.34 6.74 -8.47
C ALA A 207 2.13 6.67 -7.53
N GLN A 208 0.93 6.43 -8.07
CA GLN A 208 -0.28 6.31 -7.25
C GLN A 208 -0.33 5.00 -6.46
N VAL A 209 0.09 3.88 -7.05
CA VAL A 209 0.23 2.59 -6.36
C VAL A 209 1.27 2.69 -5.25
N SER A 210 2.40 3.35 -5.52
CA SER A 210 3.42 3.65 -4.51
C SER A 210 2.81 4.39 -3.32
N ARG A 211 2.15 5.52 -3.60
CA ARG A 211 1.46 6.34 -2.60
C ARG A 211 0.49 5.55 -1.74
N LEU A 212 -0.31 4.67 -2.37
CA LEU A 212 -1.38 3.96 -1.67
C LEU A 212 -0.96 2.67 -0.96
N SER A 213 0.26 2.18 -1.22
CA SER A 213 0.67 0.83 -0.81
C SER A 213 0.70 0.61 0.71
N SER A 214 0.90 1.66 1.51
CA SER A 214 0.95 1.60 2.97
C SER A 214 -0.42 1.49 3.65
N HIS A 215 -1.52 1.84 2.97
CA HIS A 215 -2.85 1.88 3.58
C HIS A 215 -3.42 0.48 3.82
N PRO A 216 -3.57 0.01 5.07
CA PRO A 216 -4.14 -1.31 5.34
C PRO A 216 -5.60 -1.46 4.84
N SER A 217 -6.35 -0.35 4.79
CA SER A 217 -7.73 -0.35 4.29
C SER A 217 -7.86 -0.70 2.79
N LEU A 218 -6.80 -0.56 1.99
CA LEU A 218 -6.84 -0.87 0.56
C LEU A 218 -6.89 -2.39 0.31
N ALA A 219 -8.07 -2.96 0.10
CA ALA A 219 -8.24 -4.38 -0.20
C ALA A 219 -7.56 -4.78 -1.52
N GLY A 220 -7.49 -3.87 -2.48
CA GLY A 220 -6.76 -4.04 -3.73
C GLY A 220 -7.25 -3.14 -4.86
N TYR A 221 -6.83 -3.49 -6.07
CA TYR A 221 -7.06 -2.71 -7.28
C TYR A 221 -8.07 -3.40 -8.20
N PHE A 222 -9.04 -2.66 -8.71
CA PHE A 222 -9.95 -3.14 -9.75
C PHE A 222 -9.54 -2.61 -11.12
N VAL A 223 -9.41 -3.50 -12.10
CA VAL A 223 -9.01 -3.14 -13.48
C VAL A 223 -10.05 -3.55 -14.53
N GLY A 224 -11.21 -4.04 -14.09
CA GLY A 224 -12.23 -4.59 -15.00
C GLY A 224 -11.80 -5.90 -15.68
N HIS A 225 -12.63 -6.34 -16.65
CA HIS A 225 -12.53 -7.66 -17.29
C HIS A 225 -12.45 -7.61 -18.82
N LEU A 226 -12.36 -6.41 -19.42
CA LEU A 226 -12.48 -6.24 -20.87
C LEU A 226 -11.14 -5.87 -21.50
N GLY A 227 -10.60 -6.80 -22.30
CA GLY A 227 -9.55 -6.55 -23.27
C GLY A 227 -8.11 -6.60 -22.77
N ALA A 228 -7.18 -6.68 -23.73
CA ALA A 228 -5.73 -6.81 -23.50
C ALA A 228 -5.11 -5.66 -22.70
N LEU A 229 -5.72 -4.47 -22.73
CA LEU A 229 -5.25 -3.33 -21.94
C LEU A 229 -5.42 -3.58 -20.44
N SER A 230 -6.59 -4.06 -20.02
CA SER A 230 -6.86 -4.45 -18.63
C SER A 230 -5.90 -5.54 -18.15
N ASP A 231 -5.50 -6.45 -19.04
CA ASP A 231 -4.53 -7.51 -18.74
C ASP A 231 -3.12 -6.99 -18.50
N ARG A 232 -2.65 -6.04 -19.33
CA ARG A 232 -1.35 -5.40 -19.12
C ARG A 232 -1.32 -4.60 -17.82
N VAL A 233 -2.38 -3.84 -17.52
CA VAL A 233 -2.47 -3.08 -16.27
C VAL A 233 -2.49 -4.03 -15.07
N ALA A 234 -3.24 -5.13 -15.13
CA ALA A 234 -3.23 -6.13 -14.06
C ALA A 234 -1.84 -6.70 -13.79
N GLU A 235 -1.10 -7.01 -14.86
CA GLU A 235 0.25 -7.57 -14.73
C GLU A 235 1.23 -6.54 -14.17
N ALA A 236 1.17 -5.29 -14.65
CA ALA A 236 1.96 -4.19 -14.10
C ALA A 236 1.68 -3.99 -12.59
N LEU A 237 0.41 -4.02 -12.17
CA LEU A 237 0.04 -3.89 -10.76
C LEU A 237 0.62 -5.02 -9.91
N ARG A 238 0.60 -6.27 -10.39
CA ARG A 238 1.20 -7.41 -9.66
C ARG A 238 2.71 -7.28 -9.50
N GLN A 239 3.38 -6.64 -10.46
CA GLN A 239 4.81 -6.37 -10.37
C GLN A 239 5.12 -5.22 -9.42
N ILE A 240 4.31 -4.15 -9.45
CA ILE A 240 4.52 -2.97 -8.63
C ILE A 240 4.13 -3.25 -7.17
N ASP A 241 2.96 -3.83 -6.93
CA ASP A 241 2.44 -4.17 -5.60
C ASP A 241 1.93 -5.63 -5.54
N PRO A 242 2.87 -6.59 -5.38
CA PRO A 242 2.55 -8.01 -5.31
C PRO A 242 1.79 -8.41 -4.03
N THR A 243 1.55 -7.49 -3.10
CA THR A 243 0.86 -7.78 -1.82
C THR A 243 -0.63 -7.50 -1.86
N ARG A 244 -1.10 -6.78 -2.89
CA ARG A 244 -2.52 -6.43 -3.03
C ARG A 244 -3.20 -7.28 -4.08
N MET A 245 -4.50 -7.46 -3.87
CA MET A 245 -5.34 -8.14 -4.83
C MET A 245 -5.53 -7.31 -6.10
N VAL A 246 -5.60 -7.99 -7.24
CA VAL A 246 -6.05 -7.38 -8.50
C VAL A 246 -7.37 -8.02 -8.90
N PHE A 247 -8.45 -7.27 -8.72
CA PHE A 247 -9.82 -7.66 -9.02
C PHE A 247 -10.13 -7.48 -10.51
N ARG A 248 -10.61 -8.55 -11.16
CA ARG A 248 -11.15 -8.52 -12.53
C ARG A 248 -12.67 -8.42 -12.55
N ARG A 249 -13.30 -9.00 -11.55
CA ARG A 249 -14.74 -8.99 -11.33
C ARG A 249 -15.00 -8.67 -9.88
N PHE A 250 -15.99 -7.82 -9.65
CA PHE A 250 -16.54 -7.62 -8.33
C PHE A 250 -17.85 -8.43 -8.24
N PRO A 251 -18.03 -9.29 -7.22
CA PRO A 251 -19.23 -10.11 -7.09
C PRO A 251 -20.48 -9.30 -6.73
N LEU A 252 -20.37 -7.99 -6.54
CA LEU A 252 -21.53 -7.11 -6.39
C LEU A 252 -21.97 -6.68 -7.78
N ALA A 253 -22.49 -7.66 -8.51
CA ALA A 253 -23.41 -7.40 -9.59
C ALA A 253 -24.62 -6.65 -9.00
N GLU A 254 -25.04 -5.59 -9.68
CA GLU A 254 -26.15 -4.68 -9.32
C GLU A 254 -25.79 -3.44 -8.48
N VAL A 255 -24.74 -2.70 -8.86
CA VAL A 255 -24.74 -1.24 -8.68
C VAL A 255 -24.63 -0.57 -10.04
N ALA A 256 -25.73 -0.67 -10.80
CA ALA A 256 -26.08 0.19 -11.92
C ALA A 256 -27.61 0.24 -12.02
#